data_AF-A0AAW9RP28-F1
#
_entry.id   AF-A0AAW9RP28-F1
#
_cell.length_a   1.000
_cell.length_b   1.000
_cell.length_c   1.000
_cell.angle_alpha   90.00
_cell.angle_beta   90.00
_cell.angle_gamma   90.00
#
_symmetry.space_group_name_H-M   'P 1'
#
loop_
_entity.id
_entity.type
_entity.pdbx_description
1 polymer ?
#
loop_
_entity_poly.entity_id
_entity_poly.type
_entity_poly.pdbx_seq_one_letter_code
_entity_poly.pdbx_strand_id
1 'polypeptide(L)'
;MAMQDRLSPQFDPILLHANGRYIVVDDCENAIEFAREAWQFGGDQATEWIGVHEALIQALESGRTEAFGDAVKRFRNAAHVSGWLDPHPMITANDPDAGIVSPRDAALRRASERKRA
;
A
#
# COMPACT_ATOMS: atom_id res chain seq x y z
N MET A 1 -28.69 -9.61 -0.22
CA MET A 1 -27.96 -8.89 -1.28
C MET A 1 -26.52 -9.40 -1.22
N ALA A 2 -26.16 -10.37 -2.06
CA ALA A 2 -24.79 -10.88 -2.12
C ALA A 2 -23.97 -9.88 -2.93
N MET A 3 -23.39 -8.89 -2.24
CA MET A 3 -22.38 -8.02 -2.82
C MET A 3 -21.21 -8.94 -3.16
N GLN A 4 -20.98 -9.06 -4.47
CA GLN A 4 -20.18 -10.07 -5.10
C GLN A 4 -18.76 -10.09 -4.53
N ASP A 5 -18.27 -11.31 -4.32
CA ASP A 5 -16.87 -11.74 -4.17
C ASP A 5 -16.06 -11.36 -5.43
N ARG A 6 -16.11 -10.09 -5.84
CA ARG A 6 -15.29 -9.55 -6.91
C ARG A 6 -13.90 -9.42 -6.32
N LEU A 7 -13.06 -10.40 -6.60
CA LEU A 7 -11.62 -10.35 -6.44
C LEU A 7 -11.13 -8.91 -6.61
N SER A 8 -10.86 -8.23 -5.50
CA SER A 8 -10.35 -6.88 -5.54
C SER A 8 -9.04 -6.92 -6.34
N PRO A 9 -8.88 -6.04 -7.34
CA PRO A 9 -7.66 -5.99 -8.12
C PRO A 9 -6.45 -5.87 -7.17
N GLN A 10 -5.59 -6.89 -7.23
CA GLN A 10 -4.35 -6.97 -6.47
C GLN A 10 -3.22 -6.33 -7.28
N PHE A 11 -2.27 -5.74 -6.58
CA PHE A 11 -1.07 -5.15 -7.17
C PHE A 11 0.17 -5.55 -6.37
N ASP A 12 1.36 -5.28 -6.93
CA ASP A 12 2.61 -5.55 -6.23
C ASP A 12 2.61 -4.88 -4.84
N PRO A 13 2.89 -5.62 -3.76
CA PRO A 13 2.76 -5.11 -2.40
C PRO A 13 3.57 -3.83 -2.20
N ILE A 14 2.91 -2.78 -1.73
CA ILE A 14 3.53 -1.51 -1.35
C ILE A 14 3.76 -1.54 0.16
N LEU A 15 5.03 -1.42 0.56
CA LEU A 15 5.40 -1.32 1.97
C LEU A 15 5.45 0.15 2.39
N LEU A 16 4.70 0.46 3.44
CA LEU A 16 4.62 1.78 4.03
C LEU A 16 5.16 1.75 5.46
N HIS A 17 5.89 2.78 5.84
CA HIS A 17 6.26 3.07 7.21
C HIS A 17 5.59 4.36 7.66
N ALA A 18 4.41 4.22 8.28
CA ALA A 18 3.60 5.33 8.78
C ALA A 18 3.36 5.16 10.28
N ASN A 19 3.44 6.26 11.05
CA ASN A 19 3.19 6.26 12.49
C ASN A 19 4.01 5.21 13.28
N GLY A 20 5.25 4.97 12.88
CA GLY A 20 6.14 3.98 13.53
C GLY A 20 5.77 2.52 13.30
N ARG A 21 4.86 2.24 12.35
CA ARG A 21 4.39 0.90 11.99
C ARG A 21 4.64 0.61 10.51
N TYR A 22 4.90 -0.65 10.20
CA TYR A 22 4.95 -1.15 8.84
C TYR A 22 3.57 -1.62 8.41
N ILE A 23 3.12 -1.16 7.24
CA ILE A 23 1.83 -1.47 6.66
C ILE A 23 2.09 -2.01 5.26
N VAL A 24 1.54 -3.18 4.95
CA VAL A 24 1.59 -3.76 3.60
C VAL A 24 0.25 -3.48 2.94
N VAL A 25 0.30 -2.90 1.75
CA VAL A 25 -0.87 -2.62 0.93
C VAL A 25 -0.69 -3.36 -0.39
N ASP A 26 -1.41 -4.46 -0.57
CA ASP A 26 -1.34 -5.34 -1.76
C ASP A 26 -2.65 -5.42 -2.56
N ASP A 27 -3.70 -4.76 -2.09
CA ASP A 27 -4.99 -4.69 -2.75
C ASP A 27 -5.61 -3.28 -2.64
N CYS A 28 -6.64 -3.05 -3.45
CA CYS A 28 -7.23 -1.74 -3.57
C CYS A 28 -8.06 -1.32 -2.35
N GLU A 29 -8.71 -2.26 -1.68
CA GLU A 29 -9.53 -1.94 -0.50
C GLU A 29 -8.63 -1.41 0.61
N ASN A 30 -7.53 -2.11 0.88
CA ASN A 30 -6.49 -1.65 1.80
C ASN A 30 -5.89 -0.29 1.38
N ALA A 31 -5.71 -0.04 0.08
CA ALA A 31 -5.21 1.25 -0.40
C ALA A 31 -6.22 2.40 -0.18
N ILE A 32 -7.51 2.14 -0.39
CA ILE A 32 -8.60 3.11 -0.18
C ILE A 32 -8.75 3.45 1.30
N GLU A 33 -8.75 2.43 2.16
CA GLU A 33 -8.81 2.61 3.62
C GLU A 33 -7.60 3.40 4.10
N PHE A 34 -6.40 3.01 3.67
CA PHE A 34 -5.18 3.74 4.05
C PHE A 34 -5.21 5.19 3.58
N ALA A 35 -5.62 5.48 2.33
CA ALA A 35 -5.72 6.85 1.83
C ALA A 35 -6.75 7.69 2.60
N ARG A 36 -7.85 7.06 3.04
CA ARG A 36 -8.86 7.70 3.91
C ARG A 36 -8.33 7.97 5.32
N GLU A 37 -7.52 7.09 5.88
CA GLU A 37 -6.87 7.35 7.17
C GLU A 37 -5.78 8.42 7.02
N ALA A 38 -5.00 8.36 5.94
CA ALA A 38 -3.90 9.26 5.63
C ALA A 38 -4.31 10.74 5.64
N TRP A 39 -5.46 11.08 5.05
CA TRP A 39 -5.94 12.46 5.07
C TRP A 39 -6.39 12.93 6.47
N GLN A 40 -6.76 12.02 7.39
CA GLN A 40 -7.28 12.38 8.71
C GLN A 40 -6.18 12.85 9.65
N PHE A 41 -4.92 12.48 9.34
CA PHE A 41 -3.76 12.99 10.07
C PHE A 41 -3.53 14.49 9.85
N GLY A 42 -4.19 15.10 8.85
CA GLY A 42 -4.13 16.54 8.58
C GLY A 42 -2.75 17.01 8.10
N GLY A 43 -2.70 18.23 7.54
CA GLY A 43 -1.47 18.85 7.03
C GLY A 43 -1.47 19.08 5.52
N ASP A 44 -0.33 19.52 4.98
CA ASP A 44 -0.19 19.96 3.58
C ASP A 44 -0.48 18.86 2.54
N GLN A 45 -0.47 17.58 2.95
CA GLN A 45 -0.70 16.44 2.05
C GLN A 45 -2.12 15.88 2.11
N ALA A 46 -3.01 16.43 2.95
CA ALA A 46 -4.38 15.92 3.06
C ALA A 46 -5.14 15.95 1.72
N THR A 47 -4.97 17.02 0.93
CA THR A 47 -5.59 17.15 -0.40
C THR A 47 -5.07 16.10 -1.39
N GLU A 48 -3.79 15.75 -1.33
CA GLU A 48 -3.22 14.71 -2.18
C GLU A 48 -3.81 13.34 -1.83
N TRP A 49 -3.94 13.03 -0.54
CA TRP A 49 -4.57 11.78 -0.08
C TRP A 49 -6.07 11.71 -0.41
N ILE A 50 -6.79 12.83 -0.43
CA ILE A 50 -8.16 12.91 -0.96
C ILE A 50 -8.20 12.53 -2.44
N GLY A 51 -7.32 13.13 -3.25
CA GLY A 51 -7.26 12.81 -4.68
C GLY A 51 -6.85 11.36 -4.97
N VAL A 52 -6.02 10.76 -4.12
CA VAL A 52 -5.68 9.32 -4.20
C VAL A 52 -6.90 8.45 -3.89
N HIS A 53 -7.61 8.73 -2.81
CA HIS A 53 -8.80 7.99 -2.41
C HIS A 53 -9.89 8.03 -3.51
N GLU A 54 -10.17 9.22 -4.04
CA GLU A 54 -11.14 9.38 -5.15
C GLU A 54 -10.71 8.64 -6.41
N ALA A 55 -9.42 8.68 -6.77
CA ALA A 55 -8.89 7.98 -7.94
C ALA A 55 -9.02 6.45 -7.82
N LEU A 56 -8.78 5.89 -6.62
CA LEU A 56 -8.94 4.46 -6.36
C LEU A 56 -10.40 4.02 -6.45
N ILE A 57 -11.34 4.80 -5.88
CA ILE A 57 -12.78 4.52 -6.00
C ILE A 57 -13.21 4.57 -7.47
N GLN A 58 -12.85 5.63 -8.20
CA GLN A 58 -13.21 5.75 -9.63
C GLN A 58 -12.60 4.61 -10.46
N ALA A 59 -11.38 4.18 -10.14
CA ALA A 59 -10.76 3.04 -10.81
C ALA A 59 -11.56 1.75 -10.59
N LEU A 60 -11.98 1.46 -9.34
CA LEU A 60 -12.82 0.31 -9.01
C LEU A 60 -14.19 0.38 -9.71
N GLU A 61 -14.86 1.53 -9.67
CA GLU A 61 -16.17 1.71 -10.31
C GLU A 61 -16.10 1.57 -11.82
N SER A 62 -15.02 2.05 -12.45
CA SER A 62 -14.82 1.95 -13.88
C SER A 62 -14.50 0.54 -14.37
N GLY A 63 -13.97 -0.32 -13.48
CA GLY A 63 -13.49 -1.67 -13.83
C GLY A 63 -12.33 -1.70 -14.84
N ARG A 64 -11.71 -0.55 -15.15
CA ARG A 64 -10.62 -0.44 -16.13
C ARG A 64 -9.28 -0.65 -15.46
N THR A 65 -8.55 -1.67 -15.91
CA THR A 65 -7.20 -2.00 -15.40
C THR A 65 -6.20 -0.85 -15.56
N GLU A 66 -6.33 -0.02 -16.61
CA GLU A 66 -5.46 1.16 -16.80
C GLU A 66 -5.69 2.23 -15.73
N ALA A 67 -6.97 2.55 -15.46
CA ALA A 67 -7.34 3.50 -14.40
C ALA A 67 -6.85 3.01 -13.02
N PHE A 68 -6.87 1.69 -12.82
CA PHE A 68 -6.32 1.06 -11.63
C PHE A 68 -4.81 1.26 -11.49
N GLY A 69 -4.05 0.96 -12.55
CA GLY A 69 -2.61 1.15 -12.56
C GLY A 69 -2.22 2.60 -12.29
N ASP A 70 -2.96 3.56 -12.83
CA ASP A 70 -2.71 4.98 -12.59
C ASP A 70 -3.08 5.42 -11.16
N ALA A 71 -4.16 4.90 -10.59
CA ALA A 71 -4.52 5.15 -9.20
C ALA A 71 -3.47 4.59 -8.22
N VAL A 72 -2.96 3.38 -8.47
CA VAL A 72 -1.87 2.78 -7.67
C VAL A 72 -0.56 3.57 -7.80
N LYS A 73 -0.22 4.06 -9.00
CA LYS A 73 0.94 4.96 -9.17
C LYS A 73 0.78 6.24 -8.35
N ARG A 74 -0.42 6.83 -8.36
CA ARG A 74 -0.70 8.05 -7.59
C ARG A 74 -0.59 7.80 -6.08
N PHE A 75 -1.11 6.67 -5.60
CA PHE A 75 -0.95 6.21 -4.22
C PHE A 75 0.53 6.10 -3.82
N ARG A 76 1.34 5.42 -4.64
CA ARG A 76 2.78 5.26 -4.38
C ARG A 76 3.51 6.60 -4.35
N ASN A 77 3.14 7.53 -5.23
CA ASN A 77 3.71 8.87 -5.25
C ASN A 77 3.35 9.66 -3.98
N ALA A 78 2.08 9.63 -3.56
CA ALA A 78 1.65 10.27 -2.31
C ALA A 78 2.38 9.69 -1.10
N ALA A 79 2.52 8.36 -1.01
CA ALA A 79 3.32 7.71 0.01
C ALA A 79 4.78 8.17 0.01
N HIS A 80 5.38 8.33 -1.18
CA HIS A 80 6.76 8.80 -1.32
C HIS A 80 6.92 10.23 -0.85
N VAL A 81 6.04 11.14 -1.28
CA VAL A 81 6.04 12.55 -0.89
C VAL A 81 5.75 12.72 0.61
N SER A 82 4.93 11.83 1.20
CA SER A 82 4.70 11.77 2.65
C SER A 82 5.89 11.22 3.45
N GLY A 83 6.93 10.71 2.79
CA GLY A 83 8.06 10.04 3.44
C GLY A 83 7.66 8.70 4.07
N TRP A 84 6.49 8.17 3.74
CA TRP A 84 5.97 6.90 4.26
C TRP A 84 6.31 5.73 3.36
N LEU A 85 6.60 5.98 2.08
CA LEU A 85 7.08 4.93 1.21
C LEU A 85 8.44 4.51 1.73
N ASP A 86 8.52 3.33 2.32
CA ASP A 86 9.80 2.74 2.66
C ASP A 86 10.45 2.38 1.32
N PRO A 87 11.55 3.04 0.92
CA PRO A 87 12.26 2.71 -0.29
C PRO A 87 13.09 1.49 0.04
N HIS A 88 12.46 0.38 0.44
CA HIS A 88 13.24 -0.80 0.73
C HIS A 88 13.97 -1.12 -0.57
N PRO A 89 15.31 -1.07 -0.59
CA PRO A 89 16.01 -1.73 -1.67
C PRO A 89 15.47 -3.16 -1.63
N MET A 90 15.20 -3.72 -2.81
CA MET A 90 15.19 -5.18 -2.94
C MET A 90 16.24 -5.72 -1.97
N ILE A 91 15.84 -6.68 -1.13
CA ILE A 91 16.70 -7.72 -0.57
C ILE A 91 18.11 -7.54 -1.13
N THR A 92 19.04 -6.95 -0.37
CA THR A 92 20.42 -6.94 -0.84
C THR A 92 20.78 -8.39 -1.05
N ALA A 93 20.92 -8.76 -2.32
CA ALA A 93 21.16 -10.11 -2.79
C ALA A 93 22.58 -10.59 -2.43
N ASN A 94 23.01 -10.33 -1.20
CA ASN A 94 24.31 -10.68 -0.64
C ASN A 94 24.21 -11.53 0.63
N ASP A 95 23.01 -11.93 1.04
CA ASP A 95 22.86 -13.00 2.03
C ASP A 95 22.41 -14.28 1.32
N PRO A 96 23.34 -15.21 1.01
CA PRO A 96 23.01 -16.47 0.33
C PRO A 96 22.15 -17.42 1.17
N ASP A 97 21.81 -17.06 2.42
CA ASP A 97 20.99 -17.85 3.34
C ASP A 97 19.53 -17.36 3.45
N ALA A 98 19.22 -16.17 2.90
CA ALA A 98 17.84 -15.70 2.82
C ALA A 98 17.14 -16.41 1.68
N GLY A 99 16.61 -17.61 1.95
CA GLY A 99 15.71 -18.34 1.06
C GLY A 99 14.68 -17.39 0.46
N ILE A 100 14.19 -17.72 -0.74
CA ILE A 100 13.28 -16.88 -1.53
C ILE A 100 12.01 -16.60 -0.69
N VAL A 101 12.04 -15.52 0.08
CA VAL A 101 10.97 -15.06 0.97
C VAL A 101 10.34 -13.91 0.21
N SER A 102 9.12 -14.14 -0.29
CA SER A 102 8.36 -13.11 -1.00
C SER A 102 8.30 -11.82 -0.17
N PRO A 103 8.29 -10.63 -0.80
CA PRO A 103 8.31 -9.34 -0.10
C PRO A 103 7.22 -9.21 0.98
N ARG A 104 6.05 -9.83 0.73
CA ARG A 104 4.96 -10.00 1.70
C ARG A 104 5.40 -10.74 2.97
N ASP A 105 6.11 -11.85 2.81
CA ASP A 105 6.51 -12.77 3.88
C ASP A 105 7.62 -12.14 4.75
N ALA A 106 8.54 -11.38 4.13
CA ALA A 106 9.54 -10.59 4.83
C ALA A 106 8.94 -9.43 5.64
N ALA A 107 7.96 -8.73 5.07
CA ALA A 107 7.22 -7.67 5.76
C ALA A 107 6.38 -8.23 6.93
N LEU A 108 5.70 -9.37 6.71
CA LEU A 108 4.91 -10.06 7.73
C LEU A 108 5.78 -10.57 8.89
N ARG A 109 6.98 -11.10 8.62
CA ARG A 109 7.91 -11.49 9.69
C ARG A 109 8.29 -10.31 10.58
N ARG A 110 8.70 -9.19 9.99
CA ARG A 110 9.09 -7.99 10.76
C ARG A 110 7.93 -7.40 11.56
N ALA A 111 6.73 -7.39 11.00
CA ALA A 111 5.52 -6.97 11.72
C ALA A 111 5.20 -7.91 12.90
N SER A 112 5.51 -9.20 12.77
CA SER A 112 5.27 -10.23 13.79
C SER A 112 6.31 -10.21 14.92
N GLU A 113 7.57 -9.89 14.62
CA GLU A 113 8.68 -9.88 15.60
C GLU A 113 8.51 -8.78 16.66
N ARG A 114 7.95 -7.62 16.30
CA ARG A 114 7.67 -6.53 17.26
C ARG A 114 6.52 -6.80 18.24
N LYS A 115 5.68 -7.82 18.02
CA LYS A 115 4.61 -8.20 18.98
C LYS A 115 5.10 -9.09 20.12
N ARG A 116 6.36 -9.56 20.08
CA ARG A 116 6.95 -10.46 21.08
C ARG A 116 8.05 -9.83 21.94
N ALA A 117 8.41 -8.56 21.69
CA ALA A 117 9.41 -7.82 22.47
C ALA A 117 8.75 -6.97 23.55
#